data_AF-A0A7X3KXY0-F1
#
_entry.id   AF-A0A7X3KXY0-F1
#
_cell.length_a   1.000
_cell.length_b   1.000
_cell.length_c   1.000
_cell.angle_alpha   90.00
_cell.angle_beta   90.00
_cell.angle_gamma   90.00
#
_symmetry.space_group_name_H-M   'P 1'
#
loop_
_entity.id
_entity.type
_entity.pdbx_description
1 polymer ?
#
loop_
_entity_poly.entity_id
_entity_poly.type
_entity_poly.pdbx_seq_one_letter_code
_entity_poly.pdbx_strand_id
1 'polypeptide(L)'
;PDLPDDIDVRDLDPMVLQDLKVLAKDNANAVAKHMIMAATWMADDPQLALNHARAAKDRAGRIAVVRETCGIAAYHAGEWKEALAELRAARRMSGGPGLIAVMADCERGLGRPEKAIELARDEDPAS
;
A
#
# COMPACT_ATOMS: atom_id res chain seq x y z
N PRO A 1 7.32 -13.07 6.06
CA PRO A 1 7.81 -12.83 7.43
C PRO A 1 6.90 -13.49 8.45
N ASP A 2 7.44 -13.89 9.59
CA ASP A 2 6.63 -14.45 10.68
C ASP A 2 5.77 -13.35 11.31
N LEU A 3 4.64 -13.74 11.86
CA LEU A 3 3.72 -12.86 12.56
C LEU A 3 3.78 -13.16 14.05
N PRO A 4 4.07 -12.17 14.91
CA PRO A 4 3.85 -12.29 16.33
C PRO A 4 2.40 -12.70 16.67
N ASP A 5 2.26 -13.54 17.70
CA ASP A 5 0.96 -14.07 18.11
C ASP A 5 0.08 -13.01 18.79
N ASP A 6 0.69 -12.00 19.41
CA ASP A 6 0.10 -10.96 20.26
C ASP A 6 -0.46 -9.75 19.52
N ILE A 7 -0.38 -9.70 18.19
CA ILE A 7 -0.98 -8.61 17.39
C ILE A 7 -2.51 -8.66 17.50
N ASP A 8 -3.11 -7.58 18.00
CA ASP A 8 -4.57 -7.36 17.93
C ASP A 8 -4.92 -6.71 16.58
N VAL A 9 -5.74 -7.40 15.78
CA VAL A 9 -6.22 -6.88 14.50
C VAL A 9 -7.04 -5.59 14.65
N ARG A 10 -7.54 -5.29 15.85
CA ARG A 10 -8.28 -4.06 16.18
C ARG A 10 -7.40 -2.81 16.22
N ASP A 11 -6.09 -2.96 16.20
CA ASP A 11 -5.16 -1.84 16.06
C ASP A 11 -5.18 -1.27 14.63
N LEU A 12 -5.77 -1.99 13.68
CA LEU A 12 -6.01 -1.51 12.32
C LEU A 12 -7.26 -0.63 12.26
N ASP A 13 -7.24 0.38 11.39
CA ASP A 13 -8.38 1.28 11.18
C ASP A 13 -9.68 0.47 10.92
N PRO A 14 -10.79 0.79 11.60
CA PRO A 14 -12.06 0.07 11.44
C PRO A 14 -12.57 -0.01 10.00
N MET A 15 -12.33 1.00 9.16
CA MET A 15 -12.70 0.99 7.75
C MET A 15 -11.89 -0.04 6.97
N VAL A 16 -10.60 -0.16 7.25
CA VAL A 16 -9.74 -1.19 6.65
C VAL A 16 -10.22 -2.57 7.07
N LEU A 17 -10.59 -2.76 8.34
CA LEU A 17 -11.19 -4.01 8.79
C LEU A 17 -12.50 -4.35 8.07
N GLN A 18 -13.32 -3.35 7.68
CA GLN A 18 -14.51 -3.60 6.86
C GLN A 18 -14.14 -4.15 5.49
N ASP A 19 -13.14 -3.55 4.83
CA ASP A 19 -12.69 -3.98 3.49
C ASP A 19 -12.23 -5.45 3.50
N LEU A 20 -11.62 -5.90 4.60
CA LEU A 20 -11.14 -7.28 4.75
C LEU A 20 -12.26 -8.31 5.02
N LYS A 21 -13.49 -7.90 5.36
CA LYS A 21 -14.60 -8.83 5.68
C LYS A 21 -15.04 -9.71 4.51
N VAL A 22 -14.66 -9.35 3.29
CA VAL A 22 -14.91 -10.18 2.10
C VAL A 22 -14.06 -11.46 2.06
N LEU A 23 -13.00 -11.52 2.87
CA LEU A 23 -12.11 -12.67 2.98
C LEU A 23 -12.64 -13.67 4.03
N ALA A 24 -12.21 -14.93 3.91
CA ALA A 24 -12.38 -15.89 5.00
C ALA A 24 -11.69 -15.37 6.28
N LYS A 25 -12.32 -15.58 7.44
CA LYS A 25 -11.91 -15.00 8.74
C LYS A 25 -10.42 -15.16 9.03
N ASP A 26 -9.87 -16.35 8.85
CA ASP A 26 -8.46 -16.62 9.16
C ASP A 26 -7.51 -15.89 8.20
N ASN A 27 -7.89 -15.79 6.92
CA ASN A 27 -7.14 -15.02 5.94
C ASN A 27 -7.23 -13.50 6.21
N ALA A 28 -8.42 -13.00 6.57
CA ALA A 28 -8.62 -11.61 6.96
C ALA A 28 -7.72 -11.23 8.15
N ASN A 29 -7.67 -12.09 9.17
CA ASN A 29 -6.81 -11.90 10.34
C ASN A 29 -5.33 -11.88 9.95
N ALA A 30 -4.87 -12.84 9.14
CA ALA A 30 -3.47 -12.88 8.70
C ALA A 30 -3.09 -11.62 7.89
N VAL A 31 -3.97 -11.18 6.99
CA VAL A 31 -3.78 -9.95 6.19
C VAL A 31 -3.71 -8.72 7.10
N ALA A 32 -4.66 -8.57 8.03
CA ALA A 32 -4.68 -7.46 8.98
C ALA A 32 -3.39 -7.40 9.81
N LYS A 33 -2.94 -8.54 10.35
CA LYS A 33 -1.68 -8.63 11.10
C LYS A 33 -0.47 -8.22 10.25
N HIS A 34 -0.40 -8.66 9.00
CA HIS A 34 0.67 -8.21 8.10
C HIS A 34 0.60 -6.71 7.80
N MET A 35 -0.59 -6.13 7.64
CA MET A 35 -0.73 -4.68 7.43
C MET A 35 -0.30 -3.87 8.65
N ILE A 36 -0.65 -4.32 9.86
CA ILE A 36 -0.17 -3.72 11.13
C ILE A 36 1.35 -3.76 11.17
N MET A 37 1.96 -4.93 10.96
CA MET A 37 3.42 -5.07 10.98
C MET A 37 4.11 -4.23 9.90
N ALA A 38 3.50 -4.08 8.72
CA ALA A 38 4.00 -3.20 7.69
C ALA A 38 4.02 -1.74 8.16
N ALA A 39 2.95 -1.27 8.81
CA ALA A 39 2.90 0.07 9.38
C ALA A 39 3.90 0.25 10.54
N THR A 40 4.05 -0.75 11.41
CA THR A 40 4.96 -0.72 12.57
C THR A 40 6.41 -0.52 12.14
N TRP A 41 6.89 -1.27 11.15
CA TRP A 41 8.29 -1.23 10.73
C TRP A 41 8.62 -0.15 9.70
N MET A 42 7.62 0.61 9.24
CA MET A 42 7.77 1.49 8.07
C MET A 42 8.85 2.55 8.23
N ALA A 43 9.04 3.07 9.45
CA ALA A 43 10.06 4.07 9.75
C ALA A 43 11.44 3.46 10.05
N ASP A 44 11.47 2.32 10.75
CA ASP A 44 12.70 1.75 11.31
C ASP A 44 13.36 0.70 10.39
N ASP A 45 12.56 -0.16 9.75
CA ASP A 45 13.00 -1.15 8.76
C ASP A 45 12.01 -1.21 7.58
N PRO A 46 12.15 -0.28 6.62
CA PRO A 46 11.28 -0.24 5.44
C PRO A 46 11.30 -1.52 4.61
N GLN A 47 12.42 -2.26 4.61
CA GLN A 47 12.53 -3.50 3.85
C GLN A 47 11.71 -4.62 4.48
N LEU A 48 11.72 -4.72 5.82
CA LEU A 48 10.86 -5.62 6.56
C LEU A 48 9.39 -5.23 6.41
N ALA A 49 9.07 -3.94 6.52
CA ALA A 49 7.73 -3.42 6.28
C ALA A 49 7.18 -3.85 4.91
N LEU A 50 7.99 -3.69 3.86
CA LEU A 50 7.64 -4.13 2.52
C LEU A 50 7.43 -5.64 2.44
N ASN A 51 8.24 -6.45 3.13
CA ASN A 51 8.04 -7.90 3.15
C ASN A 51 6.72 -8.31 3.81
N HIS A 52 6.27 -7.60 4.84
CA HIS A 52 4.93 -7.81 5.42
C HIS A 52 3.83 -7.34 4.45
N ALA A 53 3.99 -6.19 3.82
CA ALA A 53 2.99 -5.65 2.89
C ALA A 53 2.82 -6.54 1.64
N ARG A 54 3.91 -7.09 1.09
CA ARG A 54 3.88 -8.10 0.03
C ARG A 54 3.12 -9.36 0.48
N ALA A 55 3.39 -9.85 1.69
CA ALA A 55 2.68 -11.00 2.24
C ALA A 55 1.17 -10.76 2.39
N ALA A 56 0.74 -9.56 2.77
CA ALA A 56 -0.66 -9.17 2.75
C ALA A 56 -1.24 -9.14 1.33
N LYS A 57 -0.52 -8.53 0.38
CA LYS A 57 -0.92 -8.41 -1.03
C LYS A 57 -1.03 -9.77 -1.73
N ASP A 58 -0.15 -10.72 -1.45
CA ASP A 58 -0.24 -12.06 -2.04
C ASP A 58 -1.51 -12.81 -1.60
N ARG A 59 -2.00 -12.52 -0.38
CA ARG A 59 -3.23 -13.10 0.19
C ARG A 59 -4.50 -12.37 -0.21
N ALA A 60 -4.42 -11.06 -0.44
CA ALA A 60 -5.58 -10.18 -0.57
C ALA A 60 -5.42 -9.10 -1.64
N GLY A 61 -4.73 -9.42 -2.74
CA GLY A 61 -4.40 -8.44 -3.77
C GLY A 61 -5.62 -7.77 -4.44
N ARG A 62 -6.82 -8.34 -4.35
CA ARG A 62 -8.04 -7.71 -4.90
C ARG A 62 -8.68 -6.68 -3.97
N ILE A 63 -8.03 -6.32 -2.86
CA ILE A 63 -8.49 -5.29 -1.93
C ILE A 63 -7.63 -4.04 -2.11
N ALA A 64 -8.27 -2.88 -2.35
CA ALA A 64 -7.58 -1.65 -2.72
C ALA A 64 -6.59 -1.19 -1.65
N VAL A 65 -7.01 -1.17 -0.38
CA VAL A 65 -6.14 -0.74 0.74
C VAL A 65 -4.95 -1.67 0.99
N VAL A 66 -5.06 -2.96 0.64
CA VAL A 66 -3.92 -3.89 0.70
C VAL A 66 -2.88 -3.53 -0.36
N ARG A 67 -3.33 -3.15 -1.58
CA ARG A 67 -2.44 -2.67 -2.64
C ARG A 67 -1.80 -1.34 -2.26
N GLU A 68 -2.57 -0.42 -1.68
CA GLU A 68 -2.07 0.87 -1.19
C GLU A 68 -0.99 0.68 -0.13
N THR A 69 -1.24 -0.19 0.87
CA THR A 69 -0.27 -0.51 1.93
C THR A 69 1.04 -1.06 1.35
N CYS A 70 0.97 -1.96 0.37
CA CYS A 70 2.14 -2.46 -0.33
C CYS A 70 2.87 -1.37 -1.13
N GLY A 71 2.13 -0.47 -1.77
CA GLY A 71 2.69 0.65 -2.51
C GLY A 71 3.43 1.65 -1.61
N ILE A 72 2.85 2.01 -0.47
CA ILE A 72 3.47 2.90 0.53
C ILE A 72 4.72 2.24 1.11
N ALA A 73 4.64 0.97 1.54
CA ALA A 73 5.80 0.28 2.09
C ALA A 73 6.94 0.17 1.05
N ALA A 74 6.62 -0.08 -0.23
CA ALA A 74 7.59 -0.10 -1.31
C ALA A 74 8.23 1.28 -1.53
N TYR A 75 7.45 2.37 -1.43
CA TYR A 75 7.96 3.74 -1.52
C TYR A 75 9.00 4.01 -0.42
N HIS A 76 8.68 3.67 0.84
CA HIS A 76 9.62 3.84 1.95
C HIS A 76 10.89 2.97 1.81
N ALA A 77 10.79 1.80 1.18
CA ALA A 77 11.93 0.95 0.88
C ALA A 77 12.75 1.39 -0.35
N GLY A 78 12.34 2.44 -1.06
CA GLY A 78 13.00 2.89 -2.29
C GLY A 78 12.70 2.02 -3.51
N GLU A 79 11.73 1.12 -3.43
CA GLU A 79 11.31 0.23 -4.51
C GLU A 79 10.32 0.93 -5.45
N TRP A 80 10.79 2.01 -6.09
CA TRP A 80 9.96 2.96 -6.84
C TRP A 80 9.06 2.31 -7.90
N LYS A 81 9.57 1.29 -8.60
CA LYS A 81 8.80 0.59 -9.65
C LYS A 81 7.63 -0.18 -9.06
N GLU A 82 7.83 -0.86 -7.94
CA GLU A 82 6.77 -1.62 -7.27
C GLU A 82 5.78 -0.67 -6.61
N ALA A 83 6.27 0.34 -5.90
CA ALA A 83 5.44 1.38 -5.30
C ALA A 83 4.46 1.97 -6.31
N LEU A 84 4.98 2.41 -7.46
CA LEU A 84 4.19 2.98 -8.53
C LEU A 84 3.18 2.01 -9.14
N ALA A 85 3.55 0.74 -9.30
CA ALA A 85 2.65 -0.28 -9.84
C ALA A 85 1.46 -0.55 -8.90
N GLU A 86 1.74 -0.66 -7.59
CA GLU A 86 0.73 -0.96 -6.58
C GLU A 86 -0.17 0.24 -6.28
N LEU A 87 0.38 1.46 -6.19
CA LEU A 87 -0.41 2.68 -5.99
C LEU A 87 -1.35 2.96 -7.17
N ARG A 88 -0.90 2.72 -8.41
CA ARG A 88 -1.78 2.80 -9.60
C ARG A 88 -2.89 1.75 -9.54
N ALA A 89 -2.61 0.54 -9.05
CA ALA A 89 -3.63 -0.49 -8.88
C ALA A 89 -4.65 -0.08 -7.82
N ALA A 90 -4.20 0.38 -6.65
CA ALA A 90 -5.06 0.86 -5.58
C ALA A 90 -5.97 2.01 -6.03
N ARG A 91 -5.41 3.00 -6.77
CA ARG A 91 -6.18 4.12 -7.34
C ARG A 91 -7.27 3.64 -8.30
N ARG A 92 -6.95 2.73 -9.22
CA ARG A 92 -7.95 2.16 -10.15
C ARG A 92 -9.08 1.42 -9.44
N MET A 93 -8.78 0.75 -8.33
CA MET A 93 -9.75 -0.05 -7.58
C MET A 93 -10.66 0.81 -6.69
N SER A 94 -10.12 1.88 -6.10
CA SER A 94 -10.85 2.78 -5.20
C SER A 94 -11.63 3.88 -5.95
N GLY A 95 -11.22 4.23 -7.17
CA GLY A 95 -11.85 5.29 -7.96
C GLY A 95 -11.60 6.72 -7.45
N GLY A 96 -10.78 6.88 -6.40
CA GLY A 96 -10.41 8.18 -5.82
C GLY A 96 -9.16 8.81 -6.47
N PRO A 97 -8.71 9.96 -5.95
CA PRO A 97 -7.48 10.61 -6.42
C PRO A 97 -6.24 9.72 -6.21
N GLY A 98 -6.25 8.86 -5.20
CA GLY A 98 -5.11 8.02 -4.82
C GLY A 98 -3.95 8.87 -4.30
N LEU A 99 -2.75 8.27 -4.26
CA LEU A 99 -1.54 8.93 -3.75
C LEU A 99 -0.69 9.51 -4.89
N ILE A 100 -1.24 10.48 -5.63
CA ILE A 100 -0.59 11.06 -6.82
C ILE A 100 0.78 11.66 -6.51
N ALA A 101 0.90 12.43 -5.42
CA ALA A 101 2.19 12.99 -5.00
C ALA A 101 3.25 11.88 -4.80
N VAL A 102 2.89 10.77 -4.15
CA VAL A 102 3.80 9.65 -3.91
C VAL A 102 4.16 8.94 -5.22
N MET A 103 3.19 8.76 -6.13
CA MET A 103 3.45 8.19 -7.45
C MET A 103 4.35 9.09 -8.31
N ALA A 104 4.17 10.41 -8.23
CA ALA A 104 5.02 11.38 -8.92
C ALA A 104 6.45 11.31 -8.38
N ASP A 105 6.62 11.21 -7.07
CA ASP A 105 7.92 10.96 -6.43
C ASP A 105 8.57 9.66 -6.89
N CYS A 106 7.79 8.59 -7.07
CA CYS A 106 8.30 7.35 -7.63
C CYS A 106 8.83 7.53 -9.07
N GLU A 107 8.12 8.28 -9.94
CA GLU A 107 8.62 8.58 -11.29
C GLU A 107 9.92 9.40 -11.23
N ARG A 108 10.04 10.36 -10.29
CA ARG A 108 11.32 11.05 -10.04
C ARG A 108 12.42 10.08 -9.60
N GLY A 109 12.13 9.17 -8.66
CA GLY A 109 13.05 8.13 -8.21
C GLY A 109 13.50 7.16 -9.31
N LEU A 110 12.68 6.99 -10.35
CA LEU A 110 13.00 6.24 -11.57
C LEU A 110 13.74 7.06 -12.63
N GLY A 111 14.09 8.32 -12.35
CA GLY A 111 14.77 9.22 -13.29
C GLY A 111 13.86 9.75 -14.40
N ARG A 112 12.55 9.89 -14.14
CA ARG A 112 11.54 10.33 -15.12
C ARG A 112 10.76 11.56 -14.62
N PRO A 113 11.42 12.69 -14.35
CA PRO A 113 10.78 13.87 -13.77
C PRO A 113 9.66 14.46 -14.64
N GLU A 114 9.71 14.30 -15.96
CA GLU A 114 8.67 14.79 -16.87
C GLU A 114 7.33 14.07 -16.62
N LYS A 115 7.38 12.75 -16.36
CA LYS A 115 6.18 11.96 -16.02
C LYS A 115 5.60 12.34 -14.66
N ALA A 116 6.42 12.81 -13.73
CA ALA A 116 5.95 13.31 -12.44
C ALA A 116 5.08 14.58 -12.64
N ILE A 117 5.49 15.47 -13.55
CA ILE A 117 4.73 16.69 -13.89
C ILE A 117 3.41 16.33 -14.59
N GLU A 118 3.44 15.39 -15.53
CA GLU A 118 2.22 14.90 -16.19
C GLU A 118 1.22 14.35 -15.18
N LEU A 119 1.69 13.49 -14.26
CA LEU A 119 0.83 12.87 -13.25
C LEU A 119 0.23 13.88 -12.27
N ALA A 120 0.96 14.93 -11.92
CA ALA A 120 0.46 16.00 -11.05
C ALA A 120 -0.64 16.85 -11.72
N ARG A 121 -0.66 16.91 -13.06
CA ARG A 121 -1.72 17.62 -13.82
C ARG A 121 -3.02 16.81 -13.90
N ASP A 122 -2.94 15.48 -13.85
CA ASP A 122 -4.13 14.60 -13.82
C ASP A 122 -4.96 14.75 -12.53
N GLU A 123 -4.45 15.46 -11.52
CA GLU A 123 -5.13 15.72 -10.24
C GLU A 123 -6.12 16.91 -10.32
N ASP A 124 -6.06 17.71 -11.40
CA ASP A 124 -6.89 18.90 -11.58
C ASP A 124 -8.06 18.64 -12.56
N PRO A 125 -9.28 18.32 -12.08
CA PRO A 125 -10.47 18.27 -12.92
C PRO A 125 -10.97 19.66 -13.36
N ALA A 126 -10.30 20.76 -12.98
CA ALA A 126 -10.62 22.10 -13.47
C ALA A 126 -9.75 22.47 -14.67
N SER A 127 -10.05 21.90 -15.84
CA SER A 127 -9.63 22.40 -17.15
C SER A 127 -10.74 22.18 -18.17
#